data_AF-A0A0T5ZHU1-F1
#
_entry.id   AF-A0A0T5ZHU1-F1
#
_cell.length_a   1.000
_cell.length_b   1.000
_cell.length_c   1.000
_cell.angle_alpha   90.00
_cell.angle_beta   90.00
_cell.angle_gamma   90.00
#
_symmetry.space_group_name_H-M   'P 1'
#
loop_
_entity.id
_entity.type
_entity.pdbx_description
1 polymer ?
#
loop_
_entity_poly.entity_id
_entity_poly.type
_entity_poly.pdbx_seq_one_letter_code
_entity_poly.pdbx_strand_id
1 'polypeptide(L)'
;MGPLVSRLPRTPFDPVEFADAPPPGGPPADLEPEPPLGRMPVAGLSRRSLAGLLGALVILWIVVVFARAVADSASATGRAEQLRESTAAAAAKLEAERRELELVQTPAYVTLQARAYGYGEPGERVFGLQAGAPSPAPITPLGEDPAGSGPRSPLDDWLALLFGP
;
A
#
# COMPACT_ATOMS: atom_id res chain seq x y z
N MET A 1 -28.84 -8.66 29.66
CA MET A 1 -28.26 -8.46 31.00
C MET A 1 -26.77 -8.20 30.81
N GLY A 2 -26.12 -7.09 31.11
CA GLY A 2 -26.46 -5.72 31.53
C GLY A 2 -25.14 -4.92 31.49
N PRO A 3 -25.11 -3.62 31.13
CA PRO A 3 -23.87 -2.84 31.13
C PRO A 3 -23.56 -2.27 32.53
N LEU A 4 -22.32 -2.46 32.98
CA LEU A 4 -21.79 -1.90 34.23
C LEU A 4 -21.49 -0.40 34.06
N VAL A 5 -22.43 0.43 34.50
CA VAL A 5 -22.20 1.85 34.78
C VAL A 5 -21.76 1.95 36.24
N SER A 6 -20.46 2.06 36.48
CA SER A 6 -19.94 2.30 37.84
C SER A 6 -20.11 3.76 38.23
N ARG A 7 -20.88 3.93 39.30
CA ARG A 7 -21.27 5.16 39.97
C ARG A 7 -20.12 5.73 40.80
N LEU A 8 -19.92 7.05 40.73
CA LEU A 8 -19.13 7.82 41.69
C LEU A 8 -19.81 7.83 43.07
N PRO A 9 -19.10 7.64 44.18
CA PRO A 9 -19.62 7.97 45.50
C PRO A 9 -19.48 9.48 45.78
N ARG A 10 -20.62 10.14 45.99
CA ARG A 10 -20.75 11.35 46.81
C ARG A 10 -20.91 10.94 48.27
N THR A 11 -20.25 11.67 49.17
CA THR A 11 -20.72 12.17 50.49
C THR A 11 -19.51 12.57 51.34
N PRO A 12 -19.68 13.22 52.50
CA PRO A 12 -20.44 14.45 52.75
C PRO A 12 -19.58 15.46 53.54
N PHE A 13 -20.02 16.72 53.58
CA PHE A 13 -19.42 17.75 54.44
C PHE A 13 -19.61 17.40 55.93
N ASP A 14 -18.55 17.52 56.72
CA ASP A 14 -18.59 17.53 58.18
C ASP A 14 -18.47 19.00 58.66
N PRO A 15 -19.42 19.52 59.47
CA PRO A 15 -19.28 20.82 60.10
C PRO A 15 -18.59 20.67 61.45
N VAL A 16 -17.34 21.15 61.59
CA VAL A 16 -16.69 21.27 62.90
C VAL A 16 -17.01 22.65 63.50
N GLU A 17 -17.88 22.56 64.49
CA GLU A 17 -18.19 23.41 65.64
C GLU A 17 -17.16 24.51 65.99
N PHE A 18 -17.64 25.75 66.01
CA PHE A 18 -16.93 26.92 66.54
C PHE A 18 -17.05 26.92 68.07
N ALA A 19 -15.93 26.75 68.77
CA ALA A 19 -15.83 26.99 70.20
C ALA A 19 -15.31 28.43 70.45
N ASP A 20 -16.03 29.14 71.33
CA ASP A 20 -15.86 30.54 71.68
C ASP A 20 -14.51 30.90 72.35
N ALA A 21 -14.13 32.16 72.15
CA ALA A 21 -12.84 32.80 72.40
C ALA A 21 -12.53 33.20 73.87
N PRO A 22 -11.35 33.83 74.09
CA PRO A 22 -11.33 35.11 74.82
C PRO A 22 -10.62 36.24 74.03
N PRO A 23 -11.07 37.51 74.10
CA PRO A 23 -10.34 38.69 73.56
C PRO A 23 -9.58 39.44 74.68
N PRO A 24 -8.88 40.56 74.40
CA PRO A 24 -7.89 40.83 73.36
C PRO A 24 -6.53 41.23 74.00
N GLY A 25 -5.42 40.74 73.47
CA GLY A 25 -4.06 41.18 73.84
C GLY A 25 -3.40 41.89 72.66
N GLY A 26 -2.83 43.07 72.89
CA GLY A 26 -2.36 44.04 71.89
C GLY A 26 -1.43 43.50 70.78
N PRO A 27 -1.23 44.28 69.70
CA PRO A 27 -0.46 43.83 68.53
C PRO A 27 1.06 43.94 68.75
N PRO A 28 1.82 42.85 68.60
CA PRO A 28 3.15 42.91 68.00
C PRO A 28 2.99 42.53 66.52
N ALA A 29 3.12 43.49 65.60
CA ALA A 29 4.39 43.85 64.98
C ALA A 29 5.09 42.61 64.40
N ASP A 30 5.30 42.63 63.09
CA ASP A 30 6.04 41.65 62.27
C ASP A 30 5.14 40.67 61.49
N LEU A 31 4.19 41.22 60.72
CA LEU A 31 3.78 40.57 59.47
C LEU A 31 4.78 41.00 58.40
N GLU A 32 5.65 40.07 58.01
CA GLU A 32 6.47 40.22 56.80
C GLU A 32 5.56 40.65 55.64
N PRO A 33 5.97 41.62 54.82
CA PRO A 33 5.19 42.00 53.65
C PRO A 33 5.16 40.81 52.70
N GLU A 34 3.99 40.17 52.56
CA GLU A 34 3.70 39.24 51.48
C GLU A 34 4.26 39.83 50.18
N PRO A 35 5.14 39.12 49.46
CA PRO A 35 5.65 39.61 48.21
C PRO A 35 4.45 39.87 47.31
N PRO A 36 4.35 41.05 46.68
CA PRO A 36 3.19 41.37 45.88
C PRO A 36 3.15 40.37 44.71
N LEU A 37 2.21 39.43 44.77
CA LEU A 37 1.73 38.63 43.62
C LEU A 37 1.00 39.53 42.59
N GLY A 38 1.30 40.84 42.59
CA GLY A 38 0.80 41.87 41.71
C GLY A 38 1.81 42.29 40.63
N ARG A 39 2.77 41.42 40.28
CA ARG A 39 3.66 41.64 39.11
C ARG A 39 3.98 40.35 38.37
N MET A 40 2.96 39.58 37.98
CA MET A 40 3.03 39.03 36.62
C MET A 40 2.52 40.13 35.70
N PRO A 41 3.35 40.70 34.80
CA PRO A 41 2.83 41.48 33.71
C PRO A 41 2.06 40.52 32.80
N VAL A 42 0.80 40.24 33.12
CA VAL A 42 -0.21 39.93 32.11
C VAL A 42 -0.62 41.26 31.47
N ALA A 43 0.39 42.07 31.10
CA ALA A 43 0.24 43.39 30.57
C ALA A 43 0.64 43.34 29.11
N GLY A 44 -0.40 43.31 28.27
CA GLY A 44 -0.35 44.01 27.00
C GLY A 44 0.06 43.17 25.81
N LEU A 45 -0.68 42.10 25.51
CA LEU A 45 -0.93 41.83 24.09
C LEU A 45 -1.68 43.05 23.55
N SER A 46 -0.95 43.96 22.91
CA SER A 46 -1.59 45.04 22.16
C SER A 46 -2.61 44.41 21.21
N ARG A 47 -3.76 45.06 20.96
CA ARG A 47 -4.76 44.54 20.00
C ARG A 47 -4.12 44.17 18.65
N ARG A 48 -3.02 44.83 18.30
CA ARG A 48 -2.19 44.59 17.11
C ARG A 48 -1.39 43.28 17.20
N SER A 49 -0.81 42.98 18.35
CA SER A 49 -0.09 41.72 18.62
C SER A 49 -1.03 40.51 18.60
N LEU A 50 -2.21 40.64 19.20
CA LEU A 50 -3.23 39.59 19.19
C LEU A 50 -3.79 39.36 17.78
N ALA A 51 -4.02 40.43 17.01
CA ALA A 51 -4.43 40.34 15.61
C ALA A 51 -3.37 39.65 14.73
N GLY A 52 -2.09 39.93 14.97
CA GLY A 52 -0.99 39.24 14.30
C GLY A 52 -0.94 37.74 14.61
N LEU A 53 -1.14 37.38 15.88
CA LEU A 53 -1.16 35.98 16.33
C LEU A 53 -2.36 35.19 15.74
N LEU A 54 -3.54 35.81 15.73
CA LEU A 54 -4.73 35.24 15.09
C LEU A 54 -4.55 35.11 13.57
N GLY A 55 -3.98 36.13 12.92
CA GLY A 55 -3.67 36.09 11.49
C GLY A 55 -2.69 34.96 11.14
N ALA A 56 -1.62 34.81 11.92
CA ALA A 56 -0.67 33.72 11.75
C ALA A 56 -1.34 32.35 11.94
N LEU A 57 -2.22 32.22 12.93
CA LEU A 57 -2.98 30.99 13.15
C LEU A 57 -3.91 30.66 11.97
N VAL A 58 -4.58 31.66 11.40
CA VAL A 58 -5.44 31.48 10.22
C VAL A 58 -4.61 31.09 9.00
N ILE A 59 -3.47 31.74 8.77
CA ILE A 59 -2.56 31.38 7.67
C ILE A 59 -2.08 29.93 7.83
N LEU A 60 -1.62 29.57 9.02
CA LEU A 60 -1.19 28.21 9.32
C LEU A 60 -2.33 27.20 9.08
N TRP A 61 -3.54 27.53 9.53
CA TRP A 61 -4.72 26.70 9.32
C TRP A 61 -5.05 26.52 7.83
N ILE A 62 -5.00 27.60 7.04
CA ILE A 62 -5.21 27.54 5.59
C ILE A 62 -4.16 26.65 4.93
N VAL A 63 -2.88 26.79 5.28
CA VAL A 63 -1.80 25.94 4.75
C VAL A 63 -2.05 24.47 5.05
N VAL A 64 -2.47 24.14 6.27
CA VAL A 64 -2.79 22.75 6.66
C VAL A 64 -3.99 22.21 5.87
N VAL A 65 -5.05 22.99 5.69
CA VAL A 65 -6.23 22.58 4.92
C VAL A 65 -5.88 22.38 3.44
N PHE A 66 -5.10 23.28 2.85
CA PHE A 66 -4.66 23.15 1.46
C PHE A 66 -3.75 21.94 1.26
N ALA A 67 -2.80 21.70 2.16
CA ALA A 67 -1.94 20.50 2.11
C ALA A 67 -2.79 19.22 2.16
N ARG A 68 -3.82 19.19 3.01
CA ARG A 68 -4.76 18.08 3.08
C ARG A 68 -5.58 17.92 1.80
N ALA A 69 -6.10 19.00 1.23
CA ALA A 69 -6.84 18.96 -0.02
C ALA A 69 -6.00 18.47 -1.21
N VAL A 70 -4.72 18.85 -1.26
CA VAL A 70 -3.76 18.36 -2.26
C VAL A 70 -3.43 16.89 -2.05
N ALA A 71 -3.27 16.43 -0.80
CA ALA A 71 -3.06 15.02 -0.50
C ALA A 71 -4.29 14.16 -0.86
N ASP A 72 -5.49 14.67 -0.57
CA ASP A 72 -6.75 14.01 -0.91
C ASP A 72 -6.92 13.90 -2.43
N SER A 73 -6.60 14.96 -3.19
CA SER A 73 -6.65 14.93 -4.66
C SER A 73 -5.62 13.98 -5.27
N ALA A 74 -4.38 13.98 -4.76
CA ALA A 74 -3.35 13.04 -5.17
C ALA A 74 -3.75 11.59 -4.88
N SER A 75 -4.40 11.34 -3.74
CA SER A 75 -4.91 10.00 -3.39
C SER A 75 -6.07 9.56 -4.28
N ALA A 76 -6.90 10.48 -4.77
CA ALA A 76 -8.00 10.18 -5.69
C ALA A 76 -7.46 9.75 -7.07
N THR A 77 -6.45 10.46 -7.59
CA THR A 77 -5.78 10.08 -8.83
C THR A 77 -5.02 8.76 -8.69
N GLY A 78 -4.30 8.57 -7.58
CA GLY A 78 -3.58 7.33 -7.32
C GLY A 78 -4.48 6.10 -7.25
N ARG A 79 -5.67 6.21 -6.62
CA ARG A 79 -6.65 5.12 -6.60
C ARG A 79 -7.23 4.81 -7.99
N ALA A 80 -7.48 5.83 -8.80
CA ALA A 80 -7.98 5.64 -10.16
C ALA A 80 -6.96 4.91 -11.04
N GLU A 81 -5.68 5.25 -10.93
CA GLU A 81 -4.62 4.59 -11.67
C GLU A 81 -4.39 3.16 -11.18
N GLN A 82 -4.35 2.94 -9.87
CA GLN A 82 -4.24 1.60 -9.30
C GLN A 82 -5.40 0.67 -9.74
N LEU A 83 -6.63 1.20 -9.81
CA LEU A 83 -7.76 0.45 -10.33
C LEU A 83 -7.58 0.08 -11.81
N ARG A 84 -7.11 1.02 -12.64
CA ARG A 84 -6.83 0.76 -14.07
C ARG A 84 -5.73 -0.28 -14.27
N GLU A 85 -4.64 -0.19 -13.51
CA GLU A 85 -3.57 -1.18 -13.55
C GLU A 85 -4.09 -2.57 -13.16
N SER A 86 -4.89 -2.65 -12.09
CA SER A 86 -5.47 -3.91 -11.63
C SER A 86 -6.45 -4.52 -12.64
N THR A 87 -7.26 -3.70 -13.32
CA THR A 87 -8.20 -4.18 -14.35
C THR A 87 -7.46 -4.61 -15.61
N ALA A 88 -6.41 -3.89 -16.02
CA ALA A 88 -5.57 -4.28 -17.14
C ALA A 88 -4.86 -5.62 -16.89
N ALA A 89 -4.29 -5.80 -15.69
CA ALA A 89 -3.66 -7.05 -15.30
C ALA A 89 -4.66 -8.22 -15.25
N ALA A 90 -5.88 -7.99 -14.74
CA ALA A 90 -6.92 -8.99 -14.73
C ALA A 90 -7.40 -9.36 -16.15
N ALA A 91 -7.56 -8.38 -17.02
CA ALA A 91 -7.93 -8.59 -18.43
C ALA A 91 -6.88 -9.43 -19.16
N ALA A 92 -5.60 -9.12 -18.99
CA ALA A 92 -4.51 -9.88 -19.60
C ALA A 92 -4.49 -11.35 -19.15
N LYS A 93 -4.77 -11.61 -17.87
CA LYS A 93 -4.91 -12.99 -17.35
C LYS A 93 -6.10 -13.72 -17.97
N LEU A 94 -7.26 -13.07 -18.03
CA LEU A 94 -8.45 -13.66 -18.67
C LEU A 94 -8.21 -13.98 -20.14
N GLU A 95 -7.49 -13.13 -20.87
CA GLU A 95 -7.13 -13.39 -22.27
C GLU A 95 -6.13 -14.54 -22.43
N ALA A 96 -5.16 -14.67 -21.52
CA ALA A 96 -4.25 -15.81 -21.49
C ALA A 96 -5.00 -17.12 -21.20
N GLU A 97 -5.82 -17.15 -20.14
CA GLU A 97 -6.62 -18.31 -19.76
C GLU A 97 -7.62 -18.71 -20.84
N ARG A 98 -8.24 -17.74 -21.53
CA ARG A 98 -9.15 -18.04 -22.66
C ARG A 98 -8.43 -18.74 -23.80
N ARG A 99 -7.21 -18.32 -24.13
CA ARG A 99 -6.39 -18.98 -25.17
C ARG A 99 -6.00 -20.40 -24.75
N GLU A 100 -5.66 -20.59 -23.48
CA GLU A 100 -5.39 -21.94 -22.95
C GLU A 100 -6.63 -22.83 -22.99
N LEU A 101 -7.79 -22.31 -22.57
CA LEU A 101 -9.06 -23.04 -22.64
C LEU A 101 -9.44 -23.39 -24.07
N GLU A 102 -9.25 -22.48 -25.02
CA GLU A 102 -9.48 -22.74 -26.44
C GLU A 102 -8.61 -23.91 -26.91
N LEU A 103 -7.32 -23.92 -26.58
CA LEU A 103 -6.41 -25.00 -26.91
C LEU A 103 -6.82 -26.33 -26.25
N VAL A 104 -7.13 -26.31 -24.95
CA VAL A 104 -7.47 -27.51 -24.17
C VAL A 104 -8.79 -28.12 -24.62
N GLN A 105 -9.74 -27.31 -25.07
CA GLN A 105 -11.02 -27.77 -25.60
C GLN A 105 -10.91 -28.33 -27.02
N THR A 106 -9.78 -28.14 -27.72
CA THR A 106 -9.63 -28.71 -29.06
C THR A 106 -9.69 -30.24 -29.01
N PRO A 107 -10.37 -30.90 -29.98
CA PRO A 107 -10.39 -32.35 -30.05
C PRO A 107 -8.99 -32.96 -30.11
N ALA A 108 -8.06 -32.32 -30.82
CA ALA A 108 -6.67 -32.77 -30.93
C ALA A 108 -5.96 -32.83 -29.56
N TYR A 109 -6.17 -31.81 -28.72
CA TYR A 109 -5.63 -31.81 -27.36
C TYR A 109 -6.24 -32.92 -26.50
N VAL A 110 -7.57 -33.08 -26.55
CA VAL A 110 -8.28 -34.14 -25.80
C VAL A 110 -7.79 -35.53 -26.22
N THR A 111 -7.64 -35.78 -27.53
CA THR A 111 -7.12 -37.06 -28.03
C THR A 111 -5.66 -37.26 -27.62
N LEU A 112 -4.82 -36.23 -27.69
CA LEU A 112 -3.44 -36.31 -27.22
C LEU A 112 -3.38 -36.68 -25.73
N GLN A 113 -4.25 -36.07 -24.93
CA GLN A 113 -4.28 -36.32 -23.49
C GLN A 113 -4.86 -37.70 -23.16
N ALA A 114 -5.88 -38.14 -23.90
CA ALA A 114 -6.41 -39.50 -23.81
C ALA A 114 -5.31 -40.54 -24.09
N ARG A 115 -4.50 -40.35 -25.14
CA ARG A 115 -3.33 -41.20 -25.44
C ARG A 115 -2.29 -41.19 -24.32
N ALA A 116 -2.03 -40.03 -23.70
CA ALA A 116 -1.11 -39.92 -22.57
C ALA A 116 -1.59 -40.75 -21.34
N TYR A 117 -2.91 -40.91 -21.19
CA TYR A 117 -3.52 -41.76 -20.17
C TYR A 117 -3.75 -43.22 -20.62
N GLY A 118 -3.26 -43.61 -21.81
CA GLY A 118 -3.38 -44.97 -22.33
C GLY A 118 -4.69 -45.27 -23.08
N TYR A 119 -5.55 -44.27 -23.29
CA TYR A 119 -6.76 -44.38 -24.10
C TYR A 119 -6.49 -44.07 -25.57
N GLY A 120 -5.58 -44.84 -26.19
CA GLY A 120 -5.29 -44.75 -27.63
C GLY A 120 -6.31 -45.50 -28.50
N GLU A 121 -6.20 -45.33 -29.81
CA GLU A 121 -7.00 -46.08 -30.78
C GLU A 121 -6.57 -47.56 -30.86
N PRO A 122 -7.45 -48.47 -31.31
CA PRO A 122 -7.10 -49.87 -31.52
C PRO A 122 -5.90 -50.01 -32.49
N GLY A 123 -4.83 -50.66 -32.02
CA GLY A 123 -3.60 -50.86 -32.80
C GLY A 123 -2.56 -49.74 -32.67
N GLU A 124 -2.86 -48.66 -31.93
CA GLU A 124 -1.89 -47.61 -31.63
C GLU A 124 -0.82 -48.10 -30.63
N ARG A 125 0.46 -47.77 -30.88
CA ARG A 125 1.57 -48.10 -29.98
C ARG A 125 2.04 -46.83 -29.28
N VAL A 126 2.10 -46.87 -27.95
CA VAL A 126 2.60 -45.75 -27.14
C VAL A 126 4.12 -45.67 -27.30
N PHE A 127 4.60 -44.52 -27.76
CA PHE A 127 6.02 -44.20 -27.78
C PHE A 127 6.30 -43.17 -26.69
N GLY A 128 7.19 -43.52 -25.77
CA GLY A 128 7.64 -42.64 -24.70
C GLY A 128 9.16 -42.71 -24.60
N LEU A 129 9.77 -41.60 -24.20
CA LEU A 129 11.19 -41.60 -23.83
C LEU A 129 11.37 -42.41 -22.54
N GLN A 130 12.39 -43.27 -22.49
CA GLN A 130 12.74 -43.95 -21.25
C GLN A 130 13.23 -42.94 -20.20
N ALA A 131 13.03 -43.26 -18.93
CA ALA A 131 13.61 -42.48 -17.85
C ALA A 131 15.14 -42.42 -18.01
N GLY A 132 15.69 -41.21 -18.05
CA GLY A 132 17.12 -40.98 -18.28
C GLY A 132 17.54 -40.87 -19.75
N ALA A 133 16.59 -40.83 -20.70
CA ALA A 133 16.92 -40.49 -22.08
C ALA A 133 17.61 -39.11 -22.18
N PRO A 134 18.64 -38.95 -23.02
CA PRO A 134 19.27 -37.65 -23.25
C PRO A 134 18.24 -36.65 -23.75
N SER A 135 18.39 -35.37 -23.37
CA SER A 135 17.52 -34.31 -23.89
C SER A 135 17.62 -34.26 -25.42
N PRO A 136 16.49 -34.12 -26.11
CA PRO A 136 16.51 -33.94 -27.56
C PRO A 136 17.29 -32.66 -27.91
N ALA A 137 17.95 -32.67 -29.06
CA ALA A 137 18.57 -31.46 -29.59
C ALA A 137 17.50 -30.37 -29.79
N PRO A 138 17.84 -29.08 -29.59
CA PRO A 138 16.92 -27.98 -29.87
C PRO A 138 16.39 -28.07 -31.30
N ILE A 139 15.07 -27.97 -31.46
CA ILE A 139 14.44 -27.95 -32.78
C ILE A 139 14.58 -26.53 -33.32
N THR A 140 15.37 -26.36 -34.37
CA THR A 140 15.39 -25.12 -35.15
C THR A 140 14.16 -25.11 -36.06
N PRO A 141 13.27 -24.10 -35.95
CA PRO A 141 12.11 -24.03 -36.83
C PRO A 141 12.56 -23.85 -38.28
N LEU A 142 11.74 -24.34 -39.21
CA LEU A 142 12.05 -24.30 -40.63
C LEU A 142 12.23 -22.83 -41.07
N GLY A 143 13.44 -22.48 -41.53
CA GLY A 143 13.78 -21.14 -42.00
C GLY A 143 14.53 -20.25 -40.99
N GLU A 144 14.81 -20.73 -39.77
CA GLU A 144 15.75 -20.07 -38.86
C GLU A 144 17.12 -20.73 -38.91
N ASP A 145 18.17 -19.94 -38.73
CA ASP A 145 19.53 -20.46 -38.59
C ASP A 145 19.71 -21.16 -37.23
N PRO A 146 20.43 -22.29 -37.18
CA PRO A 146 20.77 -22.91 -35.92
C PRO A 146 21.52 -21.90 -35.03
N ALA A 147 21.10 -21.79 -33.77
CA ALA A 147 21.71 -20.88 -32.80
C ALA A 147 23.22 -21.13 -32.73
N GLY A 148 24.01 -20.23 -33.30
CA GLY A 148 25.47 -20.38 -33.44
C GLY A 148 26.02 -20.00 -34.82
N SER A 149 25.17 -19.86 -35.85
CA SER A 149 25.57 -19.21 -37.10
C SER A 149 25.78 -17.72 -36.85
N GLY A 150 27.03 -17.27 -36.77
CA GLY A 150 27.33 -15.83 -36.78
C GLY A 150 26.72 -15.18 -38.04
N PRO A 151 26.41 -13.87 -38.01
CA PRO A 151 25.75 -13.20 -39.12
C PRO A 151 26.65 -13.28 -40.37
N ARG A 152 26.32 -14.19 -41.31
CA ARG A 152 26.89 -14.18 -42.65
C ARG A 152 26.16 -13.12 -43.47
N SER A 153 26.89 -12.45 -44.35
CA SER A 153 26.23 -11.51 -45.25
C SER A 153 25.40 -12.29 -46.27
N PRO A 154 24.21 -11.81 -46.67
CA PRO A 154 23.41 -12.46 -47.70
C PRO A 154 24.15 -12.66 -49.04
N LEU A 155 25.20 -11.87 -49.29
CA LEU A 155 26.08 -12.02 -50.45
C LEU A 155 26.99 -13.25 -50.32
N ASP A 156 27.54 -13.51 -49.14
CA ASP A 156 28.41 -14.67 -48.89
C ASP A 156 27.62 -15.98 -49.07
N ASP A 157 26.37 -16.01 -48.59
CA ASP A 157 25.49 -17.17 -48.80
C ASP A 157 25.16 -17.37 -50.28
N TRP A 158 24.96 -16.28 -51.03
CA TRP A 158 24.73 -16.34 -52.48
C TRP A 158 25.96 -16.83 -53.25
N LEU A 159 27.15 -16.37 -52.86
CA LEU A 159 28.41 -16.79 -53.48
C LEU A 159 28.70 -18.27 -53.18
N ALA A 160 28.51 -18.72 -51.94
CA ALA A 160 28.65 -20.12 -51.57
C ALA A 160 27.66 -21.02 -52.33
N LEU A 161 26.44 -20.53 -52.57
CA LEU A 161 25.44 -21.26 -53.35
C LEU A 161 25.82 -21.38 -54.85
N LEU A 162 26.41 -20.32 -55.43
CA LEU A 162 26.79 -20.29 -56.84
C LEU A 162 28.11 -21.01 -57.14
N PHE A 163 29.06 -20.98 -56.20
CA PHE A 163 30.43 -21.42 -56.43
C PHE A 163 30.87 -22.59 -55.54
N GLY A 164 30.01 -23.02 -54.60
CA GLY A 164 30.35 -24.02 -53.58
C GLY A 164 31.11 -23.40 -52.40
N PRO A 165 31.25 -24.14 -51.28
CA PRO A 165 31.94 -23.66 -50.08
C PRO A 165 33.45 -23.44 -50.29
#